data_AF-A0A933R214-F1
#
_entry.id   AF-A0A933R214-F1
#
_cell.length_a   1.000
_cell.length_b   1.000
_cell.length_c   1.000
_cell.angle_alpha   90.00
_cell.angle_beta   90.00
_cell.angle_gamma   90.00
#
_symmetry.space_group_name_H-M   'P 1'
#
loop_
_entity.id
_entity.type
_entity.pdbx_description
1 polymer ?
#
loop_
_entity_poly.entity_id
_entity_poly.type
_entity_poly.pdbx_seq_one_letter_code
_entity_poly.pdbx_strand_id
1 'polypeptide(L)'
;NYNAHLIAYPEVDWQAFAEKFVTDLGLDWNPYTTQIEPHDYIAELFDVIARYNTVLIDFARDVWGYISLGYFKQKTIAGEVGSSTMPHKVNPIDFENAEGNFGIANALFDHLAAKLPISRWQRDLSDSTVLRNLGVGVAHTVIALESLLRGIGKLEANPARTAEDLDATWEVLAEAVQTVMRRYGVEKPYEKLKELTRGKGIDAESLRVFIDTLDIPAEAKQRLRTLTPAGYIGNAAEQARKI
;
A
#
# COMPACT_ATOMS: atom_id res chain seq x y z
N ASN A 1 -17.41 -38.21 -7.33
CA ASN A 1 -18.29 -39.38 -7.52
C ASN A 1 -17.96 -40.06 -8.85
N TYR A 2 -17.80 -41.39 -8.88
CA TYR A 2 -17.26 -42.15 -10.01
C TYR A 2 -18.28 -43.10 -10.68
N ASN A 3 -19.60 -42.84 -10.57
CA ASN A 3 -20.67 -43.72 -11.07
C ASN A 3 -20.41 -44.36 -12.46
N ALA A 4 -20.16 -43.52 -13.47
CA ALA A 4 -19.96 -43.99 -14.85
C ALA A 4 -18.68 -44.82 -15.02
N HIS A 5 -17.65 -44.51 -14.23
CA HIS A 5 -16.37 -45.21 -14.26
C HIS A 5 -16.50 -46.58 -13.58
N LEU A 6 -17.16 -46.62 -12.42
CA LEU A 6 -17.37 -47.85 -11.64
C LEU A 6 -18.30 -48.86 -12.34
N ILE A 7 -19.29 -48.41 -13.12
CA ILE A 7 -20.12 -49.34 -13.92
C ILE A 7 -19.38 -49.90 -15.13
N ALA A 8 -18.44 -49.14 -15.69
CA ALA A 8 -17.67 -49.54 -16.86
C ALA A 8 -16.47 -50.44 -16.49
N TYR A 9 -15.76 -50.10 -15.41
CA TYR A 9 -14.57 -50.81 -14.92
C TYR A 9 -14.58 -50.80 -13.38
N PRO A 10 -15.31 -51.72 -12.73
CA PRO A 10 -15.41 -51.79 -11.27
C PRO A 10 -14.10 -52.18 -10.57
N GLU A 11 -13.15 -52.78 -11.29
CA GLU A 11 -11.86 -53.25 -10.77
C GLU A 11 -10.79 -52.16 -10.67
N VAL A 12 -11.01 -50.99 -11.26
CA VAL A 12 -10.04 -49.88 -11.26
C VAL A 12 -10.24 -48.99 -10.03
N ASP A 13 -9.14 -48.66 -9.33
CA ASP A 13 -9.15 -47.63 -8.29
C ASP A 13 -9.22 -46.24 -8.94
N TRP A 14 -10.45 -45.79 -9.17
CA TRP A 14 -10.72 -44.51 -9.82
C TRP A 14 -10.35 -43.29 -8.98
N GLN A 15 -10.26 -43.45 -7.66
CA GLN A 15 -9.81 -42.36 -6.79
C GLN A 15 -8.31 -42.16 -6.94
N ALA A 16 -7.52 -43.24 -6.82
CA ALA A 16 -6.07 -43.18 -7.03
C ALA A 16 -5.72 -42.76 -8.46
N PHE A 17 -6.47 -43.22 -9.47
CA PHE A 17 -6.30 -42.78 -10.85
C PHE A 17 -6.55 -41.28 -11.00
N ALA A 18 -7.63 -40.75 -10.42
CA ALA A 18 -7.97 -39.33 -10.52
C ALA A 18 -6.94 -38.44 -9.80
N GLU A 19 -6.49 -38.83 -8.61
CA GLU A 19 -5.43 -38.13 -7.89
C GLU A 19 -4.15 -38.08 -8.72
N LYS A 20 -3.71 -39.24 -9.24
CA LYS A 20 -2.53 -39.31 -10.10
C LYS A 20 -2.68 -38.42 -11.33
N PHE A 21 -3.82 -38.47 -12.00
CA PHE A 21 -4.05 -37.68 -13.21
C PHE A 21 -4.00 -36.18 -12.94
N VAL A 22 -4.64 -35.69 -11.87
CA VAL A 22 -4.64 -34.26 -11.51
C VAL A 22 -3.24 -33.81 -11.09
N THR A 23 -2.56 -34.61 -10.27
CA THR A 23 -1.20 -34.28 -9.81
C THR A 23 -0.15 -34.37 -10.91
N ASP A 24 -0.32 -35.24 -11.91
CA ASP A 24 0.52 -35.29 -13.12
C ASP A 24 0.41 -33.99 -13.96
N LEU A 25 -0.67 -33.21 -13.82
CA LEU A 25 -0.82 -31.89 -14.44
C LEU A 25 -0.14 -30.76 -13.62
N GLY A 26 0.42 -31.07 -12.45
CA GLY A 26 1.00 -30.08 -11.54
C GLY A 26 -0.04 -29.31 -10.73
N LEU A 27 -1.24 -29.85 -10.57
CA LEU A 27 -2.32 -29.25 -9.79
C LEU A 27 -2.53 -30.00 -8.46
N ASP A 28 -2.98 -29.26 -7.44
CA ASP A 28 -3.41 -29.86 -6.19
C ASP A 28 -4.75 -30.58 -6.37
N TRP A 29 -4.87 -31.78 -5.82
CA TRP A 29 -6.05 -32.61 -5.99
C TRP A 29 -7.11 -32.34 -4.92
N ASN A 30 -8.35 -32.08 -5.37
CA ASN A 30 -9.52 -31.99 -4.50
C ASN A 30 -10.36 -33.28 -4.58
N PRO A 31 -10.30 -34.17 -3.56
CA PRO A 31 -11.05 -35.43 -3.56
C PRO A 31 -12.57 -35.27 -3.47
N TYR A 32 -13.05 -34.14 -2.94
CA TYR A 32 -14.46 -33.96 -2.58
C TYR A 32 -15.09 -32.82 -3.36
N THR A 33 -15.75 -33.18 -4.45
CA THR A 33 -16.44 -32.23 -5.32
C THR A 33 -17.86 -32.70 -5.63
N THR A 34 -18.68 -31.78 -6.12
CA THR A 34 -19.96 -32.11 -6.73
C THR A 34 -19.74 -32.41 -8.21
N GLN A 35 -20.51 -31.80 -9.10
CA GLN A 35 -20.23 -31.87 -10.54
C GLN A 35 -19.26 -30.77 -11.02
N ILE A 36 -18.96 -29.79 -10.16
CA ILE A 36 -17.95 -28.76 -10.37
C ILE A 36 -16.92 -28.81 -9.24
N GLU A 37 -15.72 -28.28 -9.51
CA GLU A 37 -14.82 -27.83 -8.45
C GLU A 37 -15.50 -26.66 -7.69
N PRO A 38 -15.42 -26.60 -6.35
CA PRO A 38 -16.17 -25.62 -5.55
C PRO A 38 -15.72 -24.16 -5.72
N HIS A 39 -14.63 -23.87 -6.42
CA HIS A 39 -14.07 -22.55 -6.70
C HIS A 39 -13.53 -21.80 -5.47
N ASP A 40 -13.39 -22.46 -4.31
CA ASP A 40 -12.86 -21.83 -3.08
C ASP A 40 -11.44 -21.30 -3.29
N TYR A 41 -10.58 -22.06 -3.98
CA TYR A 41 -9.20 -21.63 -4.27
C TYR A 41 -9.15 -20.40 -5.21
N ILE A 42 -10.17 -20.21 -6.06
CA ILE A 42 -10.28 -19.04 -6.93
C ILE A 42 -10.60 -17.81 -6.08
N ALA A 43 -11.49 -17.95 -5.10
CA ALA A 43 -11.80 -16.89 -4.16
C ALA A 43 -10.56 -16.51 -3.32
N GLU A 44 -9.83 -17.50 -2.79
CA GLU A 44 -8.59 -17.28 -2.05
C GLU A 44 -7.53 -16.53 -2.89
N LEU A 45 -7.32 -16.95 -4.14
CA LEU A 45 -6.40 -16.30 -5.07
C LEU A 45 -6.80 -14.83 -5.31
N PHE A 46 -8.07 -14.59 -5.60
CA PHE A 46 -8.55 -13.25 -5.92
C PHE A 46 -8.57 -12.32 -4.70
N ASP A 47 -8.84 -12.84 -3.51
CA ASP A 47 -8.71 -12.09 -2.26
C ASP A 47 -7.25 -11.67 -2.00
N VAL A 48 -6.27 -12.54 -2.30
CA VAL A 48 -4.84 -12.20 -2.20
C VAL A 48 -4.48 -11.09 -3.19
N ILE A 49 -4.91 -11.21 -4.45
CA ILE A 49 -4.63 -10.21 -5.48
C ILE A 49 -5.30 -8.88 -5.13
N ALA A 50 -6.54 -8.90 -4.65
CA ALA A 50 -7.26 -7.69 -4.24
C ALA A 50 -6.55 -6.96 -3.10
N ARG A 51 -6.04 -7.69 -2.09
CA ARG A 51 -5.21 -7.11 -1.02
C ARG A 51 -3.93 -6.48 -1.55
N TYR A 52 -3.26 -7.15 -2.49
CA TYR A 52 -2.06 -6.60 -3.13
C TYR A 52 -2.37 -5.31 -3.90
N ASN A 53 -3.44 -5.30 -4.69
CA ASN A 53 -3.92 -4.11 -5.39
C ASN A 53 -4.26 -2.98 -4.41
N THR A 54 -4.86 -3.26 -3.25
CA THR A 54 -5.15 -2.24 -2.23
C THR A 54 -3.89 -1.58 -1.69
N VAL A 55 -2.81 -2.34 -1.45
CA VAL A 55 -1.50 -1.76 -1.06
C VAL A 55 -0.97 -0.85 -2.17
N LEU A 56 -1.16 -1.21 -3.43
CA LEU A 56 -0.71 -0.39 -4.56
C LEU A 56 -1.58 0.84 -4.82
N ILE A 57 -2.87 0.80 -4.50
CA ILE A 57 -3.75 1.98 -4.47
C ILE A 57 -3.23 2.99 -3.44
N ASP A 58 -2.91 2.52 -2.24
CA ASP A 58 -2.35 3.35 -1.17
C ASP A 58 -1.03 4.01 -1.62
N PHE A 59 -0.12 3.21 -2.19
CA PHE A 59 1.12 3.71 -2.76
C PHE A 59 0.89 4.74 -3.89
N ALA A 60 -0.05 4.49 -4.81
CA ALA A 60 -0.35 5.44 -5.89
C ALA A 60 -0.86 6.78 -5.35
N ARG A 61 -1.73 6.76 -4.33
CA ARG A 61 -2.27 7.96 -3.67
C ARG A 61 -1.21 8.73 -2.90
N ASP A 62 -0.36 8.04 -2.15
CA ASP A 62 0.73 8.66 -1.42
C ASP A 62 1.71 9.35 -2.37
N VAL A 63 2.12 8.67 -3.45
CA VAL A 63 3.01 9.26 -4.46
C VAL A 63 2.36 10.43 -5.17
N TRP A 64 1.07 10.34 -5.50
CA TRP A 64 0.30 11.47 -6.02
C TRP A 64 0.37 12.67 -5.06
N GLY A 65 0.20 12.43 -3.76
CA GLY A 65 0.31 13.46 -2.71
C GLY A 65 1.70 14.07 -2.65
N TYR A 66 2.75 13.25 -2.66
CA TYR A 66 4.14 13.73 -2.65
C TYR A 66 4.49 14.55 -3.91
N ILE A 67 3.92 14.21 -5.07
CA ILE A 67 4.05 15.02 -6.30
C ILE A 67 3.30 16.35 -6.11
N SER A 68 2.08 16.32 -5.55
CA SER A 68 1.31 17.54 -5.30
C SER A 68 2.00 18.50 -4.31
N LEU A 69 2.74 17.98 -3.34
CA LEU A 69 3.56 18.76 -2.40
C LEU A 69 4.90 19.24 -3.02
N GLY A 70 5.25 18.71 -4.19
CA GLY A 70 6.49 19.02 -4.89
C GLY A 70 7.72 18.29 -4.35
N TYR A 71 7.54 17.25 -3.53
CA TYR A 71 8.62 16.38 -3.03
C TYR A 71 9.19 15.50 -4.13
N PHE A 72 8.37 15.19 -5.13
CA PHE A 72 8.83 14.65 -6.40
C PHE A 72 8.49 15.60 -7.55
N LYS A 73 9.46 15.78 -8.43
CA LYS A 73 9.26 16.26 -9.79
C LYS A 73 9.06 15.07 -10.72
N GLN A 74 8.55 15.34 -11.91
CA GLN A 74 8.35 14.33 -12.94
C GLN A 74 9.21 14.65 -14.15
N LYS A 75 9.98 13.67 -14.63
CA LYS A 75 10.73 13.77 -15.88
C LYS A 75 9.75 13.90 -17.04
N THR A 76 9.89 14.97 -17.82
CA THR A 76 9.11 15.16 -19.04
C THR A 76 9.79 14.49 -20.22
N ILE A 77 9.07 13.70 -21.00
CA ILE A 77 9.56 13.20 -22.28
C ILE A 77 9.25 14.24 -23.36
N ALA A 78 10.21 14.54 -24.22
CA ALA A 78 10.01 15.49 -25.32
C ALA A 78 8.85 15.03 -26.23
N GLY A 79 7.82 15.87 -26.36
CA GLY A 79 6.62 15.59 -27.15
C GLY A 79 5.40 15.13 -26.36
N GLU A 80 5.52 14.84 -25.05
CA GLU A 80 4.35 14.58 -24.20
C GLU A 80 3.57 15.89 -23.93
N VAL A 81 2.26 15.84 -24.13
CA VAL A 81 1.34 16.94 -23.82
C VAL A 81 0.69 16.67 -22.46
N GLY A 82 1.10 17.41 -21.43
CA GLY A 82 0.57 17.21 -20.07
C GLY A 82 -0.83 17.80 -19.82
N SER A 83 -1.23 18.83 -20.58
CA SER A 83 -2.58 19.39 -20.60
C SER A 83 -2.87 20.07 -21.94
N SER A 84 -4.11 19.95 -22.43
CA SER A 84 -4.55 20.57 -23.69
C SER A 84 -4.62 22.10 -23.64
N THR A 85 -4.65 22.71 -22.45
CA THR A 85 -4.79 24.16 -22.27
C THR A 85 -3.70 24.80 -21.40
N MET A 86 -2.92 24.00 -20.67
CA MET A 86 -1.87 24.48 -19.76
C MET A 86 -0.51 23.86 -20.10
N PRO A 87 0.31 24.50 -20.96
CA PRO A 87 1.55 23.91 -21.49
C PRO A 87 2.62 23.56 -20.45
N HIS A 88 2.55 24.16 -19.26
CA HIS A 88 3.50 23.93 -18.17
C HIS A 88 3.08 22.81 -17.21
N LYS A 89 1.87 22.24 -17.36
CA LYS A 89 1.30 21.32 -16.39
C LYS A 89 1.79 19.89 -16.64
N VAL A 90 2.45 19.29 -15.64
CA VAL A 90 2.87 17.89 -15.64
C VAL A 90 2.07 17.16 -14.55
N ASN A 91 1.15 16.30 -14.97
CA ASN A 91 0.23 15.59 -14.08
C ASN A 91 0.73 14.15 -13.80
N PRO A 92 0.53 13.61 -12.59
CA PRO A 92 0.89 12.24 -12.24
C PRO A 92 -0.07 11.18 -12.84
N ILE A 93 -0.35 11.27 -14.14
CA ILE A 93 -1.41 10.49 -14.82
C ILE A 93 -1.17 8.97 -14.75
N ASP A 94 0.08 8.54 -14.69
CA ASP A 94 0.45 7.13 -14.60
C ASP A 94 -0.02 6.53 -13.26
N PHE A 95 0.09 7.29 -12.16
CA PHE A 95 -0.40 6.87 -10.84
C PHE A 95 -1.93 6.94 -10.75
N GLU A 96 -2.55 7.97 -11.32
CA GLU A 96 -4.01 8.11 -11.38
C GLU A 96 -4.66 6.98 -12.21
N ASN A 97 -4.01 6.58 -13.32
CA ASN A 97 -4.45 5.46 -14.13
C ASN A 97 -4.32 4.13 -13.38
N ALA A 98 -3.21 3.92 -12.67
CA ALA A 98 -3.00 2.74 -11.85
C ALA A 98 -4.05 2.63 -10.74
N GLU A 99 -4.29 3.71 -9.98
CA GLU A 99 -5.31 3.76 -8.93
C GLU A 99 -6.69 3.35 -9.46
N GLY A 100 -7.12 3.95 -10.57
CA GLY A 100 -8.43 3.65 -11.16
C GLY A 100 -8.56 2.19 -11.61
N ASN A 101 -7.53 1.64 -12.26
CA ASN A 101 -7.56 0.27 -12.74
C ASN A 101 -7.49 -0.76 -11.61
N PHE A 102 -6.70 -0.53 -10.56
CA PHE A 102 -6.73 -1.39 -9.37
C PHE A 102 -8.11 -1.43 -8.71
N GLY A 103 -8.81 -0.29 -8.65
CA GLY A 103 -10.18 -0.23 -8.13
C GLY A 103 -11.17 -1.08 -8.95
N ILE A 104 -11.09 -1.02 -10.27
CA ILE A 104 -11.93 -1.85 -11.17
C ILE A 104 -11.58 -3.33 -11.02
N ALA A 105 -10.29 -3.66 -10.96
CA ALA A 105 -9.83 -5.03 -10.76
C ALA A 105 -10.40 -5.64 -9.48
N ASN A 106 -10.32 -4.90 -8.36
CA ASN A 106 -10.84 -5.35 -7.07
C ASN A 106 -12.37 -5.56 -7.10
N ALA A 107 -13.13 -4.66 -7.72
CA ALA A 107 -14.58 -4.84 -7.84
C ALA A 107 -14.97 -6.14 -8.56
N LEU A 108 -14.18 -6.55 -9.57
CA LEU A 108 -14.38 -7.81 -10.27
C LEU A 108 -13.94 -9.01 -9.44
N PHE A 109 -12.78 -8.92 -8.78
CA PHE A 109 -12.27 -9.98 -7.90
C PHE A 109 -13.21 -10.26 -6.73
N ASP A 110 -13.70 -9.22 -6.05
CA ASP A 110 -14.67 -9.34 -4.95
C ASP A 110 -15.97 -10.02 -5.42
N HIS A 111 -16.47 -9.65 -6.60
CA HIS A 111 -17.65 -10.29 -7.18
C HIS A 111 -17.40 -11.77 -7.47
N LEU A 112 -16.27 -12.10 -8.11
CA LEU A 112 -15.91 -13.46 -8.49
C LEU A 112 -15.72 -14.35 -7.25
N ALA A 113 -14.98 -13.87 -6.26
CA ALA A 113 -14.71 -14.56 -5.00
C ALA A 113 -16.00 -14.84 -4.21
N ALA A 114 -16.91 -13.88 -4.14
CA ALA A 114 -18.18 -14.06 -3.43
C ALA A 114 -19.19 -14.95 -4.18
N LYS A 115 -19.21 -14.90 -5.53
CA LYS A 115 -20.26 -15.54 -6.33
C LYS A 115 -19.93 -16.96 -6.77
N LEU A 116 -18.66 -17.28 -7.06
CA LEU A 116 -18.28 -18.57 -7.63
C LEU A 116 -18.49 -19.76 -6.68
N PRO A 117 -18.18 -19.65 -5.36
CA PRO A 117 -18.33 -20.78 -4.44
C PRO A 117 -19.77 -21.19 -4.12
N ILE A 118 -20.77 -20.44 -4.59
CA ILE A 118 -22.18 -20.68 -4.31
C ILE A 118 -22.87 -21.21 -5.57
N SER A 119 -23.23 -22.49 -5.54
CA SER A 119 -23.95 -23.18 -6.63
C SER A 119 -25.09 -24.04 -6.07
N ARG A 120 -26.28 -24.00 -6.70
CA ARG A 120 -27.45 -24.74 -6.19
C ARG A 120 -27.29 -26.25 -6.34
N TRP A 121 -27.53 -26.99 -5.26
CA TRP A 121 -27.46 -28.46 -5.19
C TRP A 121 -26.13 -29.02 -5.72
N GLN A 122 -26.15 -29.98 -6.66
CA GLN A 122 -24.93 -30.55 -7.25
C GLN A 122 -24.23 -29.63 -8.25
N ARG A 123 -24.96 -28.62 -8.77
CA ARG A 123 -24.49 -27.38 -9.43
C ARG A 123 -25.61 -26.75 -10.25
N ASP A 124 -25.60 -25.43 -10.34
CA ASP A 124 -26.19 -24.69 -11.45
C ASP A 124 -25.10 -24.20 -12.42
N LEU A 125 -25.48 -23.58 -13.54
CA LEU A 125 -24.56 -23.20 -14.62
C LEU A 125 -24.22 -21.70 -14.65
N SER A 126 -24.57 -20.95 -13.59
CA SER A 126 -24.31 -19.51 -13.54
C SER A 126 -22.83 -19.18 -13.46
N ASP A 127 -22.01 -20.07 -12.91
CA ASP A 127 -20.55 -19.97 -12.87
C ASP A 127 -19.92 -19.99 -14.27
N SER A 128 -20.48 -20.74 -15.22
CA SER A 128 -19.92 -20.92 -16.57
C SER A 128 -19.71 -19.61 -17.34
N THR A 129 -20.66 -18.67 -17.28
CA THR A 129 -20.49 -17.36 -17.92
C THR A 129 -19.60 -16.43 -17.09
N VAL A 130 -19.55 -16.63 -15.78
CA VAL A 130 -18.78 -15.79 -14.86
C VAL A 130 -17.29 -16.13 -14.94
N LEU A 131 -16.92 -17.42 -15.02
CA LEU A 131 -15.54 -17.89 -15.22
C LEU A 131 -14.89 -17.39 -16.52
N ARG A 132 -15.68 -16.95 -17.51
CA ARG A 132 -15.15 -16.29 -18.72
C ARG A 132 -14.58 -14.89 -18.44
N ASN A 133 -14.77 -14.36 -17.24
CA ASN A 133 -14.30 -13.06 -16.80
C ASN A 133 -13.09 -13.12 -15.86
N LEU A 134 -12.52 -14.31 -15.59
CA LEU A 134 -11.31 -14.44 -14.76
C LEU A 134 -10.19 -13.51 -15.25
N GLY A 135 -9.99 -13.45 -16.57
CA GLY A 135 -8.96 -12.60 -17.18
C GLY A 135 -9.26 -11.10 -17.15
N VAL A 136 -10.50 -10.67 -16.91
CA VAL A 136 -10.87 -9.25 -16.95
C VAL A 136 -10.31 -8.50 -15.74
N GLY A 137 -10.49 -9.05 -14.53
CA GLY A 137 -9.89 -8.48 -13.31
C GLY A 137 -8.36 -8.48 -13.41
N VAL A 138 -7.77 -9.58 -13.88
CA VAL A 138 -6.32 -9.71 -14.08
C VAL A 138 -5.80 -8.68 -15.08
N ALA A 139 -6.51 -8.44 -16.20
CA ALA A 139 -6.10 -7.46 -17.20
C ALA A 139 -6.05 -6.04 -16.62
N HIS A 140 -7.03 -5.64 -15.80
CA HIS A 140 -7.00 -4.35 -15.12
C HIS A 140 -5.82 -4.25 -14.14
N THR A 141 -5.52 -5.29 -13.36
CA THR A 141 -4.32 -5.32 -12.51
C THR A 141 -3.04 -5.16 -13.33
N VAL A 142 -2.91 -5.83 -14.48
CA VAL A 142 -1.72 -5.73 -15.33
C VAL A 142 -1.57 -4.31 -15.90
N ILE A 143 -2.64 -3.71 -16.41
CA ILE A 143 -2.63 -2.31 -16.90
C ILE A 143 -2.21 -1.34 -15.79
N ALA A 144 -2.71 -1.56 -14.57
CA ALA A 144 -2.37 -0.74 -13.42
C ALA A 144 -0.89 -0.88 -13.05
N LEU A 145 -0.35 -2.10 -13.03
CA LEU A 145 1.06 -2.36 -12.75
C LEU A 145 1.99 -1.71 -13.78
N GLU A 146 1.67 -1.83 -15.07
CA GLU A 146 2.45 -1.17 -16.12
C GLU A 146 2.45 0.35 -15.97
N SER A 147 1.29 0.93 -15.67
CA SER A 147 1.17 2.38 -15.44
C SER A 147 1.96 2.80 -14.19
N LEU A 148 1.86 2.04 -13.10
CA LEU A 148 2.61 2.31 -11.87
C LEU A 148 4.12 2.29 -12.12
N LEU A 149 4.63 1.28 -12.83
CA LEU A 149 6.06 1.16 -13.17
C LEU A 149 6.53 2.32 -14.08
N ARG A 150 5.71 2.73 -15.05
CA ARG A 150 5.99 3.94 -15.86
C ARG A 150 6.08 5.19 -15.00
N GLY A 151 5.12 5.38 -14.08
CA GLY A 151 5.11 6.50 -13.14
C GLY A 151 6.35 6.53 -12.25
N ILE A 152 6.72 5.40 -11.67
CA ILE A 152 7.93 5.25 -10.85
C ILE A 152 9.19 5.65 -11.64
N GLY A 153 9.30 5.21 -12.89
CA GLY A 153 10.44 5.56 -13.76
C GLY A 153 10.59 7.06 -14.05
N LYS A 154 9.50 7.83 -13.90
CA LYS A 154 9.47 9.29 -14.11
C LYS A 154 9.76 10.11 -12.85
N LEU A 155 9.79 9.50 -11.66
CA LEU A 155 10.02 10.22 -10.40
C LEU A 155 11.45 10.80 -10.32
N GLU A 156 11.54 12.04 -9.86
CA GLU A 156 12.79 12.71 -9.51
C GLU A 156 12.61 13.39 -8.15
N ALA A 157 13.38 12.96 -7.14
CA ALA A 157 13.28 13.53 -5.81
C ALA A 157 13.66 15.02 -5.82
N ASN A 158 12.99 15.81 -4.96
CA ASN A 158 13.26 17.23 -4.77
C ASN A 158 13.68 17.51 -3.30
N PRO A 159 14.95 17.21 -2.93
CA PRO A 159 15.42 17.37 -1.56
C PRO A 159 15.33 18.80 -1.05
N ALA A 160 15.48 19.80 -1.92
CA ALA A 160 15.38 21.21 -1.56
C ALA A 160 13.99 21.55 -1.00
N ARG A 161 12.92 21.14 -1.71
CA ARG A 161 11.54 21.38 -1.26
C ARG A 161 11.24 20.66 0.07
N THR A 162 11.75 19.44 0.22
CA THR A 162 11.57 18.66 1.46
C THR A 162 12.31 19.34 2.63
N ALA A 163 13.53 19.85 2.38
CA ALA A 163 14.30 20.57 3.39
C ALA A 163 13.64 21.88 3.82
N GLU A 164 13.06 22.63 2.88
CA GLU A 164 12.28 23.85 3.17
C GLU A 164 11.08 23.55 4.08
N ASP A 165 10.31 22.50 3.78
CA ASP A 165 9.14 22.13 4.62
C ASP A 165 9.56 21.67 6.01
N LEU A 166 10.66 20.92 6.12
CA LEU A 166 11.20 20.52 7.41
C LEU A 166 11.68 21.73 8.22
N ASP A 167 12.37 22.69 7.60
CA ASP A 167 12.86 23.89 8.28
C ASP A 167 11.71 24.84 8.71
N ALA A 168 10.56 24.76 8.04
CA ALA A 168 9.35 25.50 8.40
C ALA A 168 8.53 24.86 9.54
N THR A 169 8.82 23.61 9.94
CA THR A 169 7.95 22.81 10.82
C THR A 169 8.68 22.39 12.11
N TRP A 170 9.07 23.36 12.94
CA TRP A 170 9.82 23.08 14.18
C TRP A 170 8.98 22.45 15.30
N GLU A 171 7.65 22.56 15.22
CA GLU A 171 6.72 21.97 16.17
C GLU A 171 6.83 20.45 16.29
N VAL A 172 7.35 19.75 15.27
CA VAL A 172 7.56 18.28 15.33
C VAL A 172 8.55 17.88 16.43
N LEU A 173 9.47 18.78 16.82
CA LEU A 173 10.42 18.52 17.90
C LEU A 173 9.78 18.57 19.30
N ALA A 174 8.52 19.03 19.40
CA ALA A 174 7.76 19.04 20.64
C ALA A 174 7.71 17.65 21.29
N GLU A 175 7.55 16.59 20.49
CA GLU A 175 7.53 15.21 20.98
C GLU A 175 8.85 14.83 21.65
N ALA A 176 9.99 15.15 21.02
CA ALA A 176 11.32 14.86 21.55
C ALA A 176 11.54 15.57 22.89
N VAL A 177 11.20 16.86 22.95
CA VAL A 177 11.32 17.67 24.17
C VAL A 177 10.43 17.10 25.28
N GLN A 178 9.17 16.78 24.98
CA GLN A 178 8.23 16.18 25.93
C GLN A 178 8.78 14.86 26.49
N THR A 179 9.34 14.02 25.62
CA THR A 179 9.84 12.70 25.99
C THR A 179 11.06 12.82 26.91
N VAL A 180 11.96 13.77 26.64
CA VAL A 180 13.10 14.06 27.52
C VAL A 180 12.62 14.64 28.86
N MET A 181 11.62 15.53 28.86
CA MET A 181 11.03 16.05 30.10
C MET A 181 10.45 14.93 30.97
N ARG A 182 9.73 13.97 30.36
CA ARG A 182 9.20 12.79 31.07
C ARG A 182 10.31 11.96 31.68
N ARG A 183 11.42 11.73 30.96
CA ARG A 183 12.58 10.97 31.48
C ARG A 183 13.15 11.58 32.75
N TYR A 184 13.17 12.90 32.87
CA TYR A 184 13.73 13.62 34.02
C TYR A 184 12.68 14.03 35.07
N GLY A 185 11.42 13.56 34.94
CA GLY A 185 10.39 13.80 35.96
C GLY A 185 9.85 15.23 36.01
N VAL A 186 9.98 16.01 34.93
CA VAL A 186 9.39 17.36 34.87
C VAL A 186 7.87 17.24 34.92
N GLU A 187 7.25 17.96 35.86
CA GLU A 187 5.79 17.96 36.00
C GLU A 187 5.09 18.56 34.78
N LYS A 188 3.95 17.96 34.40
CA LYS A 188 3.03 18.43 33.35
C LYS A 188 3.73 18.78 32.02
N PRO A 189 4.51 17.86 31.44
CA PRO A 189 5.35 18.17 30.28
C PRO A 189 4.55 18.49 29.02
N TYR A 190 3.42 17.81 28.84
CA TYR A 190 2.51 18.06 27.71
C TYR A 190 1.88 19.45 27.81
N GLU A 191 1.45 19.87 29.00
CA GLU A 191 0.81 21.15 29.24
C GLU A 191 1.78 22.32 29.02
N LYS A 192 3.02 22.18 29.52
CA LYS A 192 4.09 23.18 29.30
C LYS A 192 4.41 23.37 27.81
N LEU A 193 4.44 22.27 27.04
CA LEU A 193 4.62 22.33 25.59
C LEU A 193 3.39 22.87 24.87
N LYS A 194 2.18 22.52 25.32
CA LYS A 194 0.94 23.05 24.77
C LYS A 194 0.84 24.57 24.95
N GLU A 195 1.32 25.12 26.06
CA GLU A 195 1.40 26.57 26.26
C GLU A 195 2.37 27.25 25.27
N LEU A 196 3.46 26.58 24.89
CA LEU A 196 4.40 27.05 23.87
C LEU A 196 3.80 26.99 22.46
N THR A 197 3.03 25.95 22.15
CA THR A 197 2.49 25.69 20.80
C THR A 197 1.14 26.38 20.52
N ARG A 198 0.44 26.89 21.53
CA ARG A 198 -0.94 27.38 21.38
C ARG A 198 -1.00 28.77 20.75
N GLY A 199 -1.40 28.81 19.48
CA GLY A 199 -1.71 30.06 18.76
C GLY A 199 -0.50 30.81 18.24
N LYS A 200 0.70 30.20 18.30
CA LYS A 200 1.95 30.73 17.74
C LYS A 200 2.66 29.61 16.99
N GLY A 201 3.25 29.93 15.84
CA GLY A 201 4.21 29.02 15.21
C GLY A 201 5.43 28.85 16.12
N ILE A 202 5.95 27.63 16.21
CA ILE A 202 7.24 27.40 16.86
C ILE A 202 8.31 27.57 15.80
N ASP A 203 9.34 28.35 16.14
CA ASP A 203 10.56 28.46 15.37
C ASP A 203 11.76 27.95 16.18
N ALA A 204 12.92 27.92 15.56
CA ALA A 204 14.16 27.48 16.18
C ALA A 204 14.48 28.25 17.48
N GLU A 205 14.21 29.56 17.51
CA GLU A 205 14.58 30.43 18.62
C GLU A 205 13.67 30.21 19.82
N SER A 206 12.35 30.24 19.61
CA SER A 206 11.35 29.99 20.66
C SER A 206 11.50 28.61 21.29
N LEU A 207 11.82 27.58 20.51
CA LEU A 207 12.09 26.25 21.05
C LEU A 207 13.35 26.22 21.91
N ARG A 208 14.43 26.90 21.48
CA ARG A 208 15.68 27.00 22.27
C ARG A 208 15.46 27.74 23.58
N VAL A 209 14.75 28.86 23.54
CA VAL A 209 14.38 29.61 24.76
C VAL A 209 13.58 28.73 25.71
N PHE A 210 12.62 27.95 25.21
CA PHE A 210 11.86 27.02 26.03
C PHE A 210 12.75 25.94 26.68
N ILE A 211 13.62 25.30 25.91
CA ILE A 211 14.56 24.28 26.42
C ILE A 211 15.41 24.83 27.57
N ASP A 212 15.77 26.10 27.52
CA ASP A 212 16.61 26.74 28.54
C ASP A 212 15.90 26.89 29.88
N THR A 213 14.57 27.05 29.87
CA THR A 213 13.73 27.13 31.09
C THR A 213 13.56 25.78 31.80
N LEU A 214 13.88 24.66 31.14
CA LEU A 214 13.64 23.33 31.70
C LEU A 214 14.58 23.01 32.87
N ASP A 215 14.06 22.41 33.94
CA ASP A 215 14.87 21.89 35.04
C ASP A 215 15.34 20.46 34.72
N ILE A 216 16.28 20.35 33.78
CA ILE A 216 16.89 19.08 33.32
C ILE A 216 18.42 19.22 33.20
N PRO A 217 19.19 18.12 33.24
CA PRO A 217 20.65 18.18 33.15
C PRO A 217 21.15 18.92 31.89
N ALA A 218 22.29 19.61 32.02
CA ALA A 218 22.88 20.40 30.93
C ALA A 218 23.14 19.56 29.66
N GLU A 219 23.58 18.31 29.81
CA GLU A 219 23.77 17.38 28.70
C GLU A 219 22.46 17.11 27.94
N ALA A 220 21.34 16.99 28.65
CA ALA A 220 20.02 16.79 28.04
C ALA A 220 19.55 18.05 27.29
N LYS A 221 19.75 19.24 27.87
CA LYS A 221 19.49 20.51 27.17
C LYS A 221 20.32 20.62 25.90
N GLN A 222 21.61 20.27 25.98
CA GLN A 222 22.51 20.34 24.83
C GLN A 222 22.06 19.41 23.70
N ARG A 223 21.67 18.16 24.01
CA ARG A 223 21.10 17.24 23.00
C ARG A 223 19.84 17.81 22.34
N LEU A 224 18.92 18.38 23.12
CA LEU A 224 17.70 18.98 22.57
C LEU A 224 18.00 20.21 21.71
N ARG A 225 18.95 21.06 22.09
CA ARG A 225 19.36 22.26 21.33
C ARG A 225 19.99 21.94 19.98
N THR A 226 20.61 20.76 19.84
CA THR A 226 21.20 20.31 18.57
C THR A 226 20.20 19.67 17.62
N LEU A 227 18.96 19.41 18.05
CA LEU A 227 17.93 18.86 17.18
C LEU A 227 17.51 19.88 16.12
N THR A 228 17.26 19.35 14.92
CA THR A 228 16.57 20.02 13.83
C THR A 228 15.49 19.08 13.31
N PRO A 229 14.41 19.58 12.69
CA PRO A 229 13.39 18.70 12.09
C PRO A 229 14.01 17.69 11.11
N ALA A 230 14.95 18.13 10.27
CA ALA A 230 15.67 17.26 9.33
C ALA A 230 16.56 16.19 9.98
N GLY A 231 17.06 16.45 11.20
CA GLY A 231 17.88 15.50 11.95
C GLY A 231 17.05 14.55 12.83
N TYR A 232 15.78 14.86 13.09
CA TYR A 232 14.90 14.08 13.96
C TYR A 232 14.18 12.96 13.19
N ILE A 233 14.96 12.05 12.61
CA ILE A 233 14.46 10.94 11.76
C ILE A 233 14.56 9.57 12.43
N GLY A 234 14.93 9.53 13.71
CA GLY A 234 15.14 8.27 14.46
C GLY A 234 16.13 7.35 13.75
N ASN A 235 15.72 6.10 13.49
CA ASN A 235 16.49 5.09 12.77
C ASN A 235 15.98 4.85 11.33
N ALA A 236 15.24 5.79 10.73
CA ALA A 236 14.63 5.61 9.42
C ALA A 236 15.63 5.18 8.33
N ALA A 237 16.81 5.83 8.26
CA ALA A 237 17.86 5.48 7.29
C ALA A 237 18.46 4.09 7.52
N GLU A 238 18.49 3.60 8.76
CA GLU A 238 18.95 2.25 9.07
C GLU A 238 17.91 1.22 8.63
N GLN A 239 16.62 1.46 8.93
CA GLN A 239 15.54 0.58 8.51
C GLN A 239 15.47 0.45 6.99
N ALA A 240 15.58 1.57 6.26
CA ALA A 240 15.55 1.57 4.80
C ALA A 240 16.69 0.76 4.15
N ARG A 241 17.87 0.68 4.78
CA ARG A 241 19.02 -0.11 4.27
C ARG A 241 18.92 -1.61 4.59
N LYS A 242 18.01 -2.01 5.48
CA LYS A 242 17.81 -3.41 5.88
C LYS A 242 16.78 -4.16 5.03
N ILE A 243 16.03 -3.44 4.21
CA ILE A 243 15.09 -3.98 3.21
C ILE A 243 15.89 -4.37 1.96
#